data_AF-A0A9D2FGI1-F1
#
_entry.id   AF-A0A9D2FGI1-F1
#
_cell.length_a   1.000
_cell.length_b   1.000
_cell.length_c   1.000
_cell.angle_alpha   90.00
_cell.angle_beta   90.00
_cell.angle_gamma   90.00
#
_symmetry.space_group_name_H-M   'P 1'
#
loop_
_entity.id
_entity.type
_entity.pdbx_description
1 polymer ?
#
loop_
_entity_poly.entity_id
_entity_poly.type
_entity_poly.pdbx_seq_one_letter_code
_entity_poly.pdbx_strand_id
1 'polypeptide(L)'
;MSGLRWAAALLLTAAGFCAGDARRQRLAARRRALEETAGLLARLRQEIGYRRADLGPLYRTLAAEYGPASALGRAMGRADGFGQMAPPAPLAAEEAACFAECFAALGRADAGQECARLDYYLARFQSFLDRVREEEARSASIDRRLGLAAGAVLGLLIL
;
A
#
# COMPACT_ATOMS: atom_id res chain seq x y z
N MET A 1 -43.21 -10.18 16.59
CA MET A 1 -42.50 -8.98 16.07
C MET A 1 -41.10 -8.78 16.68
N SER A 2 -40.69 -9.55 17.70
CA SER A 2 -39.39 -9.45 18.38
C SER A 2 -38.23 -10.10 17.61
N GLY A 3 -38.46 -11.24 16.92
CA GLY A 3 -37.41 -11.94 16.18
C GLY A 3 -36.82 -11.16 14.99
N LEU A 4 -37.64 -10.36 14.29
CA LEU A 4 -37.18 -9.55 13.17
C LEU A 4 -36.24 -8.42 13.59
N ARG A 5 -36.43 -7.87 14.80
CA ARG A 5 -35.59 -6.81 15.37
C ARG A 5 -34.22 -7.34 15.78
N TRP A 6 -34.17 -8.53 16.37
CA TRP A 6 -32.92 -9.21 16.69
C TRP A 6 -32.15 -9.65 15.44
N ALA A 7 -32.85 -10.18 14.43
CA ALA A 7 -32.25 -10.51 13.14
C ALA A 7 -31.68 -9.26 12.44
N ALA A 8 -32.42 -8.14 12.44
CA ALA A 8 -31.95 -6.87 11.89
C ALA A 8 -30.75 -6.31 12.66
N ALA A 9 -30.75 -6.39 14.00
CA ALA A 9 -29.62 -5.96 14.83
C ALA A 9 -28.35 -6.78 14.54
N LEU A 10 -28.48 -8.11 14.47
CA LEU A 10 -27.37 -9.01 14.12
C LEU A 10 -26.81 -8.73 12.73
N LEU A 11 -27.69 -8.56 11.73
CA LEU A 11 -27.28 -8.21 10.36
C LEU A 11 -26.52 -6.89 10.30
N LEU A 12 -26.98 -5.86 11.02
CA LEU A 12 -26.30 -4.57 11.06
C LEU A 12 -24.93 -4.66 11.74
N THR A 13 -24.83 -5.40 12.86
CA THR A 13 -23.53 -5.61 13.52
C THR A 13 -22.55 -6.38 12.64
N ALA A 14 -23.01 -7.43 11.95
CA ALA A 14 -22.19 -8.21 11.04
C ALA A 14 -21.76 -7.37 9.83
N ALA A 15 -22.67 -6.59 9.25
CA ALA A 15 -22.36 -5.70 8.14
C ALA A 15 -21.35 -4.61 8.52
N GLY A 16 -21.49 -4.03 9.72
CA GLY A 16 -20.53 -3.04 10.25
C GLY A 16 -19.13 -3.63 10.48
N PHE A 17 -19.05 -4.84 11.01
CA PHE A 17 -17.78 -5.55 11.19
C PHE A 17 -17.10 -5.88 9.85
N CYS A 18 -17.84 -6.43 8.89
CA CYS A 18 -17.32 -6.77 7.56
C CYS A 18 -16.84 -5.53 6.79
N ALA A 19 -17.60 -4.43 6.84
CA ALA A 19 -17.21 -3.17 6.19
C ALA A 19 -15.94 -2.57 6.81
N GLY A 20 -15.80 -2.65 8.14
CA GLY A 20 -14.60 -2.24 8.86
C GLY A 20 -13.38 -3.08 8.49
N ASP A 21 -13.53 -4.40 8.44
CA ASP A 21 -12.43 -5.31 8.09
C ASP A 21 -11.96 -5.12 6.65
N ALA A 22 -12.90 -5.03 5.68
CA ALA A 22 -12.56 -4.75 4.29
C ALA A 22 -11.82 -3.42 4.12
N ARG A 23 -12.18 -2.38 4.88
CA ARG A 23 -11.47 -1.10 4.87
C ARG A 23 -10.06 -1.22 5.45
N ARG A 24 -9.89 -1.92 6.58
CA ARG A 24 -8.58 -2.15 7.21
C ARG A 24 -7.66 -2.96 6.29
N GLN A 25 -8.19 -4.02 5.66
CA GLN A 25 -7.43 -4.82 4.69
C GLN A 25 -6.97 -3.98 3.49
N ARG A 26 -7.83 -3.11 2.96
CA ARG A 26 -7.46 -2.20 1.85
C ARG A 26 -6.35 -1.22 2.24
N LEU A 27 -6.44 -0.59 3.42
CA LEU A 27 -5.39 0.31 3.92
C LEU A 27 -4.07 -0.43 4.14
N ALA A 28 -4.12 -1.62 4.75
CA ALA A 28 -2.93 -2.44 4.96
C ALA A 28 -2.30 -2.88 3.63
N ALA A 29 -3.10 -3.24 2.63
CA ALA A 29 -2.61 -3.58 1.30
C ALA A 29 -1.97 -2.40 0.59
N ARG A 30 -2.58 -1.19 0.68
CA ARG A 30 -2.01 0.05 0.16
C ARG A 30 -0.68 0.40 0.84
N ARG A 31 -0.62 0.31 2.18
CA ARG A 31 0.60 0.54 2.96
C ARG A 31 1.72 -0.41 2.54
N ARG A 32 1.44 -1.72 2.46
CA ARG A 32 2.42 -2.73 2.01
C ARG A 32 2.93 -2.43 0.60
N ALA A 33 2.04 -2.09 -0.33
CA ALA A 33 2.44 -1.75 -1.70
C ALA A 33 3.36 -0.51 -1.74
N LEU A 34 3.09 0.51 -0.91
CA LEU A 34 3.95 1.68 -0.77
C LEU A 34 5.31 1.33 -0.12
N GLU A 35 5.34 0.48 0.91
CA GLU A 35 6.57 0.02 1.57
C GLU A 35 7.44 -0.79 0.60
N GLU A 36 6.83 -1.71 -0.15
CA GLU A 36 7.48 -2.47 -1.21
C GLU A 36 8.07 -1.53 -2.27
N THR A 37 7.29 -0.54 -2.72
CA THR A 37 7.73 0.44 -3.73
C THR A 37 8.88 1.30 -3.23
N ALA A 38 8.80 1.83 -2.01
CA ALA A 38 9.87 2.62 -1.41
C ALA A 38 11.15 1.79 -1.22
N GLY A 39 11.01 0.53 -0.81
CA GLY A 39 12.11 -0.42 -0.72
C GLY A 39 12.77 -0.67 -2.08
N LEU A 40 11.97 -0.85 -3.13
CA LEU A 40 12.46 -1.01 -4.50
C LEU A 40 13.22 0.24 -4.98
N LEU A 41 12.68 1.44 -4.74
CA LEU A 41 13.36 2.69 -5.11
C LEU A 41 14.69 2.87 -4.37
N ALA A 42 14.72 2.60 -3.06
CA ALA A 42 15.96 2.64 -2.27
C ALA A 42 16.99 1.64 -2.80
N ARG A 43 16.54 0.45 -3.18
CA ARG A 43 17.41 -0.58 -3.77
C ARG A 43 17.93 -0.18 -5.15
N LEU A 44 17.08 0.35 -6.02
CA LEU A 44 17.48 0.86 -7.32
C LEU A 44 18.49 1.99 -7.19
N ARG A 45 18.26 2.93 -6.28
CA ARG A 45 19.19 4.02 -6.00
C ARG A 45 20.56 3.50 -5.59
N GLN A 46 20.58 2.50 -4.71
CA GLN A 46 21.83 1.86 -4.29
C GLN A 46 22.53 1.15 -5.45
N GLU A 47 21.83 0.32 -6.22
CA GLU A 47 22.45 -0.44 -7.32
C GLU A 47 22.93 0.47 -8.47
N ILE A 48 22.18 1.50 -8.83
CA ILE A 48 22.57 2.49 -9.84
C ILE A 48 23.76 3.31 -9.35
N GLY A 49 23.74 3.76 -8.10
CA GLY A 49 24.78 4.60 -7.52
C GLY A 49 26.11 3.88 -7.27
N TYR A 50 26.09 2.61 -6.84
CA TYR A 50 27.31 1.87 -6.50
C TYR A 50 27.88 1.03 -7.65
N ARG A 51 27.05 0.50 -8.56
CA ARG A 51 27.51 -0.48 -9.57
C ARG A 51 27.25 -0.08 -11.01
N ARG A 52 26.52 1.02 -11.29
CA ARG A 52 25.99 1.30 -12.65
C ARG A 52 25.36 0.04 -13.26
N ALA A 53 24.51 -0.62 -12.48
CA ALA A 53 23.94 -1.91 -12.84
C ALA A 53 23.06 -1.80 -14.11
N ASP A 54 23.16 -2.80 -14.98
CA ASP A 54 22.22 -2.96 -16.09
C ASP A 54 20.82 -3.26 -15.53
N LEU A 55 19.85 -2.42 -15.90
CA LEU A 55 18.49 -2.48 -15.40
C LEU A 55 17.76 -3.77 -15.79
N GLY A 56 18.10 -4.39 -16.92
CA GLY A 56 17.43 -5.60 -17.40
C GLY A 56 17.67 -6.83 -16.51
N PRO A 57 18.94 -7.22 -16.28
CA PRO A 57 19.27 -8.28 -15.32
C PRO A 57 18.78 -7.98 -13.90
N LEU A 58 18.93 -6.73 -13.44
CA LEU A 58 18.46 -6.31 -12.11
C LEU A 58 16.95 -6.50 -11.97
N TYR A 59 16.18 -6.14 -13.00
CA TYR A 59 14.74 -6.34 -13.03
C TYR A 59 14.35 -7.80 -12.84
N ARG A 60 14.99 -8.72 -13.57
CA ARG A 60 14.70 -10.16 -13.47
C ARG A 60 15.02 -10.72 -12.08
N THR A 61 16.14 -10.30 -11.49
CA THR A 61 16.51 -10.69 -10.12
C THR A 61 15.46 -10.22 -9.11
N LEU A 62 15.07 -8.94 -9.17
CA LEU A 62 14.10 -8.37 -8.24
C LEU A 62 12.68 -8.95 -8.47
N ALA A 63 12.28 -9.20 -9.72
CA ALA A 63 11.00 -9.83 -10.03
C ALA A 63 10.88 -11.23 -9.39
N ALA A 64 11.99 -11.99 -9.35
CA ALA A 64 12.04 -13.28 -8.67
C ALA A 64 11.99 -13.14 -7.13
N GLU A 65 12.60 -12.09 -6.57
CA GLU A 65 12.64 -11.82 -5.13
C GLU A 65 11.27 -11.40 -4.56
N TYR A 66 10.59 -10.45 -5.21
CA TYR A 66 9.28 -9.96 -4.74
C TYR A 66 8.16 -11.00 -4.90
N GLY A 67 8.26 -11.87 -5.91
CA GLY A 67 7.35 -12.99 -6.15
C GLY A 67 5.87 -12.60 -6.40
N PRO A 68 4.99 -13.55 -6.75
CA PRO A 68 3.60 -13.25 -7.11
C PRO A 68 2.68 -12.93 -5.90
N ALA A 69 3.16 -13.14 -4.68
CA ALA A 69 2.38 -12.89 -3.46
C ALA A 69 2.28 -11.38 -3.15
N SER A 70 3.34 -10.61 -3.43
CA SER A 70 3.37 -9.17 -3.22
C SER A 70 2.61 -8.41 -4.31
N ALA A 71 2.12 -7.21 -3.99
CA ALA A 71 1.44 -6.38 -4.98
C ALA A 71 2.43 -5.87 -6.03
N LEU A 72 3.64 -5.52 -5.58
CA LEU A 72 4.72 -5.09 -6.46
C LEU A 72 5.23 -6.23 -7.34
N GLY A 73 5.44 -7.44 -6.80
CA GLY A 73 5.90 -8.56 -7.60
C GLY A 73 4.87 -9.04 -8.63
N ARG A 74 3.55 -8.89 -8.37
CA ARG A 74 2.51 -9.03 -9.42
C ARG A 74 2.57 -7.94 -10.48
N ALA A 75 3.00 -6.72 -10.15
CA ALA A 75 3.21 -5.67 -11.13
C ALA A 75 4.44 -5.99 -12.00
N MET A 76 5.53 -6.45 -11.38
CA MET A 76 6.74 -6.87 -12.09
C MET A 76 6.50 -8.10 -12.98
N GLY A 77 5.76 -9.10 -12.51
CA GLY A 77 5.47 -10.30 -13.30
C GLY A 77 4.63 -10.06 -14.56
N ARG A 78 4.08 -8.84 -14.75
CA ARG A 78 3.29 -8.46 -15.93
C ARG A 78 4.03 -7.53 -16.91
N ALA A 79 5.29 -7.21 -16.63
CA ALA A 79 6.10 -6.30 -17.44
C ALA A 79 7.48 -6.90 -17.68
N ASP A 80 8.13 -6.49 -18.78
CA ASP A 80 9.46 -6.97 -19.16
C ASP A 80 10.61 -6.07 -18.66
N GLY A 81 10.27 -5.01 -17.91
CA GLY A 81 11.24 -4.09 -17.34
C GLY A 81 10.59 -2.95 -16.55
N PHE A 82 11.41 -2.20 -15.81
CA PHE A 82 10.95 -1.10 -14.94
C PHE A 82 10.06 -0.09 -15.66
N GLY A 83 10.46 0.36 -16.86
CA GLY A 83 9.71 1.37 -17.62
C GLY A 83 8.34 0.93 -18.13
N GLN A 84 8.02 -0.37 -18.09
CA GLN A 84 6.75 -0.93 -18.55
C GLN A 84 5.86 -1.38 -17.38
N MET A 85 6.32 -1.21 -16.13
CA MET A 85 5.56 -1.62 -14.96
C MET A 85 4.28 -0.80 -14.83
N ALA A 86 3.14 -1.49 -14.74
CA ALA A 86 1.92 -0.88 -14.25
C ALA A 86 2.02 -0.64 -12.73
N PRO A 87 1.40 0.43 -12.19
CA PRO A 87 1.37 0.66 -10.76
C PRO A 87 0.64 -0.48 -10.03
N PRO A 88 1.11 -0.89 -8.83
CA PRO A 88 0.42 -1.89 -8.02
C PRO A 88 -1.04 -1.48 -7.72
N ALA A 89 -1.98 -2.40 -7.93
CA ALA A 89 -3.42 -2.15 -7.78
C ALA A 89 -3.89 -1.54 -6.43
N PRO A 90 -3.25 -1.83 -5.27
CA PRO A 90 -3.63 -1.21 -4.00
C PRO A 90 -3.31 0.28 -3.87
N LEU A 91 -2.47 0.84 -4.76
CA LEU A 91 -2.12 2.25 -4.71
C LEU A 91 -3.31 3.14 -5.07
N ALA A 92 -3.42 4.28 -4.39
CA ALA A 92 -4.37 5.32 -4.77
C ALA A 92 -3.95 6.00 -6.08
N ALA A 93 -4.88 6.71 -6.72
CA ALA A 93 -4.64 7.32 -8.03
C ALA A 93 -3.42 8.25 -8.07
N GLU A 94 -3.23 9.09 -7.04
CA GLU A 94 -2.06 9.98 -6.94
C GLU A 94 -0.74 9.19 -6.81
N GLU A 95 -0.74 8.13 -6.00
CA GLU A 95 0.43 7.27 -5.78
C GLU A 95 0.77 6.47 -7.04
N ALA A 96 -0.26 5.99 -7.74
CA ALA A 96 -0.14 5.26 -8.99
C ALA A 96 0.41 6.15 -10.12
N ALA A 97 -0.01 7.42 -10.19
CA ALA A 97 0.55 8.39 -11.13
C ALA A 97 2.03 8.67 -10.82
N CYS A 98 2.34 8.93 -9.55
CA CYS A 98 3.72 9.13 -9.08
C CYS A 98 4.61 7.91 -9.38
N PHE A 99 4.08 6.71 -9.20
CA PHE A 99 4.74 5.46 -9.58
C PHE A 99 5.04 5.43 -11.08
N ALA A 100 4.02 5.61 -11.93
CA ALA A 100 4.17 5.55 -13.37
C ALA A 100 5.20 6.56 -13.88
N GLU A 101 5.17 7.81 -13.39
CA GLU A 101 6.14 8.85 -13.75
C GLU A 101 7.58 8.51 -13.33
N CYS A 102 7.76 7.93 -12.15
CA CYS A 102 9.07 7.53 -11.65
C CYS A 102 9.67 6.44 -12.53
N PHE A 103 8.91 5.37 -12.78
CA PHE A 103 9.42 4.18 -13.44
C PHE A 103 9.53 4.32 -14.96
N ALA A 104 8.62 5.04 -15.63
CA ALA A 104 8.61 5.21 -17.09
C ALA A 104 9.86 5.89 -17.66
N ALA A 105 10.60 6.60 -16.81
CA ALA A 105 11.75 7.40 -17.23
C ALA A 105 13.09 6.92 -16.66
N LEU A 106 13.09 5.76 -15.98
CA LEU A 106 14.32 5.10 -15.52
C LEU A 106 15.23 4.76 -16.70
N GLY A 107 16.53 5.01 -16.53
CA GLY A 107 17.56 4.66 -17.51
C GLY A 107 17.66 5.63 -18.69
N ARG A 108 17.10 6.84 -18.57
CA ARG A 108 17.18 7.88 -19.61
C ARG A 108 18.22 8.96 -19.29
N ALA A 109 18.64 9.08 -18.04
CA ALA A 109 19.65 10.03 -17.60
C ALA A 109 20.93 9.32 -17.10
N ASP A 110 21.95 10.10 -16.79
CA ASP A 110 23.17 9.60 -16.17
C ASP A 110 22.88 9.04 -14.76
N ALA A 111 23.75 8.14 -14.27
CA ALA A 111 23.60 7.51 -12.96
C ALA A 111 23.44 8.51 -11.80
N GLY A 112 24.15 9.64 -11.82
CA GLY A 112 24.05 10.68 -10.80
C GLY A 112 22.69 11.37 -10.81
N GLN A 113 22.23 11.81 -11.97
CA GLN A 113 20.90 12.40 -12.14
C GLN A 113 19.77 11.41 -11.83
N GLU A 114 19.90 10.15 -12.24
CA GLU A 114 18.95 9.08 -11.89
C GLU A 114 18.90 8.86 -10.37
N CYS A 115 20.06 8.84 -9.68
CA CYS A 115 20.09 8.72 -8.22
C CYS A 115 19.38 9.90 -7.53
N ALA A 116 19.66 11.14 -7.93
CA ALA A 116 19.01 12.32 -7.36
C ALA A 116 17.49 12.31 -7.59
N ARG A 117 17.07 11.84 -8.77
CA ARG A 117 15.66 11.67 -9.09
C ARG A 117 15.01 10.58 -8.24
N LEU A 118 15.68 9.45 -8.04
CA LEU A 118 15.21 8.38 -7.17
C LEU A 118 15.08 8.83 -5.71
N ASP A 119 16.01 9.65 -5.22
CA ASP A 119 15.92 10.26 -3.89
C ASP A 119 14.67 11.15 -3.75
N TYR A 120 14.38 11.97 -4.77
CA TYR A 120 13.16 12.78 -4.79
C TYR A 120 11.88 11.92 -4.74
N TYR A 121 11.78 10.89 -5.58
CA TYR A 121 10.60 10.01 -5.57
C TYR A 121 10.52 9.19 -4.29
N LEU A 122 11.64 8.73 -3.74
CA LEU A 122 11.69 8.04 -2.46
C LEU A 122 11.12 8.90 -1.34
N ALA A 123 11.52 10.17 -1.23
CA ALA A 123 10.96 11.11 -0.27
C ALA A 123 9.44 11.30 -0.46
N ARG A 124 8.98 11.36 -1.72
CA ARG A 124 7.54 11.45 -2.04
C ARG A 124 6.78 10.20 -1.60
N PHE A 125 7.30 9.01 -1.85
CA PHE A 125 6.70 7.76 -1.39
C PHE A 125 6.70 7.63 0.13
N GLN A 126 7.73 8.12 0.82
CA GLN A 126 7.75 8.21 2.28
C GLN A 126 6.64 9.12 2.80
N SER A 127 6.41 10.28 2.16
CA SER A 127 5.30 11.16 2.54
C SER A 127 3.92 10.49 2.36
N PHE A 128 3.75 9.66 1.33
CA PHE A 128 2.53 8.85 1.16
C PHE A 128 2.39 7.79 2.25
N LEU A 129 3.49 7.13 2.63
CA LEU A 129 3.49 6.17 3.73
C LEU A 129 3.09 6.80 5.06
N ASP A 130 3.60 7.99 5.37
CA ASP A 130 3.26 8.69 6.60
C ASP A 130 1.77 9.05 6.64
N ARG A 131 1.20 9.52 5.52
CA ARG A 131 -0.26 9.77 5.40
C ARG A 131 -1.07 8.50 5.65
N VAL A 132 -0.68 7.36 5.07
CA VAL A 132 -1.40 6.09 5.25
C VAL A 132 -1.27 5.60 6.70
N ARG A 133 -0.11 5.76 7.34
CA ARG A 133 0.08 5.43 8.77
C ARG A 133 -0.78 6.29 9.68
N GLU A 134 -0.90 7.58 9.38
CA GLU A 134 -1.80 8.48 10.11
C GLU A 134 -3.28 8.11 9.91
N GLU A 135 -3.68 7.69 8.71
CA GLU A 135 -5.02 7.17 8.43
C GLU A 135 -5.31 5.88 9.19
N GLU A 136 -4.35 4.95 9.27
CA GLU A 136 -4.44 3.72 10.07
C GLU A 136 -4.59 4.06 11.57
N ALA A 137 -3.78 4.98 12.09
CA ALA A 137 -3.84 5.41 13.48
C ALA A 137 -5.19 6.07 13.83
N ARG A 138 -5.68 6.96 12.95
CA ARG A 138 -7.01 7.57 13.11
C ARG A 138 -8.12 6.53 13.09
N SER A 139 -8.08 5.58 12.15
CA SER A 139 -9.08 4.52 12.05
C SER A 139 -9.10 3.62 13.29
N ALA A 140 -7.92 3.24 13.81
CA ALA A 140 -7.80 2.47 15.04
C ALA A 140 -8.38 3.20 16.26
N SER A 141 -8.20 4.53 16.33
CA SER A 141 -8.74 5.34 17.42
C SER A 141 -10.28 5.43 17.40
N ILE A 142 -10.87 5.53 16.21
CA ILE A 142 -12.32 5.58 16.01
C ILE A 142 -12.94 4.22 16.34
N ASP A 143 -12.34 3.14 15.85
CA ASP A 143 -12.84 1.79 16.11
C ASP A 143 -12.79 1.43 17.60
N ARG A 144 -11.77 1.89 18.32
CA ARG A 144 -11.70 1.72 19.78
C ARG A 144 -12.80 2.50 20.50
N ARG A 145 -13.12 3.71 20.07
CA ARG A 145 -14.23 4.52 20.64
C ARG A 145 -15.59 3.89 20.37
N LEU A 146 -15.81 3.37 19.17
CA LEU A 146 -17.04 2.66 18.80
C LEU A 146 -17.19 1.35 19.56
N GLY A 147 -16.10 0.57 19.72
CA GLY A 147 -16.11 -0.64 20.53
C GLY A 147 -16.45 -0.39 22.00
N LEU A 148 -15.93 0.69 22.59
CA LEU A 148 -16.28 1.11 23.95
C LEU A 148 -17.76 1.54 24.06
N ALA A 149 -18.26 2.32 23.10
CA ALA A 149 -19.66 2.76 23.09
C ALA A 149 -20.63 1.58 22.91
N ALA A 150 -20.33 0.63 22.01
CA ALA A 150 -21.11 -0.58 21.82
C ALA A 150 -21.10 -1.48 23.08
N GLY A 151 -19.95 -1.62 23.73
CA GLY A 151 -19.83 -2.35 24.99
C GLY A 151 -20.63 -1.72 26.13
N ALA A 152 -20.64 -0.39 26.23
CA ALA A 152 -21.44 0.34 27.22
C ALA A 152 -22.95 0.18 27.00
N VAL A 153 -23.42 0.25 25.74
CA VAL A 153 -24.84 0.05 25.41
C VAL A 153 -25.28 -1.40 25.67
N LEU A 154 -24.43 -2.39 25.35
CA LEU A 154 -24.71 -3.79 25.69
C LEU A 154 -24.75 -4.01 27.21
N GLY A 155 -23.85 -3.39 27.96
CA GLY A 155 -23.86 -3.43 29.43
C GLY A 155 -25.15 -2.84 30.02
N LEU A 156 -25.66 -1.74 29.46
CA LEU A 156 -26.94 -1.13 29.87
C LEU A 156 -28.18 -1.93 29.45
N LEU A 157 -28.09 -2.79 28.43
CA LEU A 157 -29.20 -3.66 28.00
C LEU A 157 -29.27 -4.97 28.79
N ILE A 158 -28.17 -5.37 29.43
CA ILE A 158 -28.07 -6.59 30.24
C ILE A 158 -28.37 -6.31 31.72
N LEU A 159 -28.17 -5.08 32.18
CA LEU A 159 -28.53 -4.60 33.52
C LEU A 159 -30.03 -4.25 33.62
#